data_AF-A0A5M3X7A1-F1
#
_entry.id   AF-A0A5M3X7A1-F1
#
_cell.length_a   1.000
_cell.length_b   1.000
_cell.length_c   1.000
_cell.angle_alpha   90.00
_cell.angle_beta   90.00
_cell.angle_gamma   90.00
#
_symmetry.space_group_name_H-M   'P 1'
#
loop_
_entity.id
_entity.type
_entity.pdbx_description
1 polymer ?
#
loop_
_entity_poly.entity_id
_entity_poly.type
_entity_poly.pdbx_seq_one_letter_code
_entity_poly.pdbx_strand_id
1 'polypeptide(L)'
;MDAEDLSLGEPEAWFRRHLPALIAVVAIGAIVTAGWFFQRAEPPPTTRQAVLKSLPPPESWPTQNRFYIQVCANKVRTPRCAGKNATKADLMAIMLVRDPRTTALRPYDSLERYHRRTNEYLFDDAPSGRLPRTDVNFFVGSVRNPADLQPIMTLYREMAGVDWVDPLPVNFWEYNADVQVGLCGTLGCAGRGPATDAEKEAILARVHALPNIEAVYFEDLAHLRRTYETNFADAEPLYTARAPYGESFYVKLKEWGSAFETIRLLGTMPGIRRATTVDPMLPRN
;
A
#
# COMPACT_ATOMS: atom_id res chain seq x y z
N MET A 1 -47.21 -29.93 63.92
CA MET A 1 -46.54 -29.38 62.73
C MET A 1 -45.80 -30.55 62.13
N ASP A 2 -46.53 -31.28 61.28
CA ASP A 2 -46.08 -32.54 60.72
C ASP A 2 -45.25 -32.27 59.47
N ALA A 3 -44.05 -32.83 59.44
CA ALA A 3 -43.14 -32.76 58.32
C ALA A 3 -43.66 -33.71 57.23
N GLU A 4 -44.09 -33.15 56.10
CA GLU A 4 -44.36 -33.90 54.89
C GLU A 4 -43.07 -34.53 54.34
N ASP A 5 -43.15 -35.84 54.15
CA ASP A 5 -42.12 -36.72 53.63
C ASP A 5 -42.05 -36.57 52.10
N LEU A 6 -41.15 -35.72 51.61
CA LEU A 6 -40.86 -35.59 50.17
C LEU A 6 -39.98 -36.76 49.72
N SER A 7 -40.64 -37.87 49.40
CA SER A 7 -40.06 -39.02 48.71
C SER A 7 -39.52 -38.57 47.33
N LEU A 8 -38.20 -38.43 47.22
CA LEU A 8 -37.50 -38.23 45.97
C LEU A 8 -37.52 -39.54 45.16
N GLY A 9 -38.56 -39.71 44.36
CA GLY A 9 -38.71 -40.82 43.42
C GLY A 9 -37.62 -40.83 42.36
N GLU A 10 -36.80 -41.87 42.42
CA GLU A 10 -36.06 -42.55 41.34
C GLU A 10 -35.38 -41.70 40.23
N PRO A 11 -34.37 -40.87 40.57
CA PRO A 11 -33.47 -40.30 39.56
C PRO A 11 -32.67 -41.36 38.78
N GLU A 12 -32.47 -42.56 39.34
CA GLU A 12 -31.67 -43.62 38.71
C GLU A 12 -32.35 -44.29 37.51
N ALA A 13 -33.67 -44.47 37.56
CA ALA A 13 -34.41 -45.16 36.49
C ALA A 13 -34.47 -44.32 35.21
N TRP A 14 -34.64 -43.00 35.37
CA TRP A 14 -34.62 -42.04 34.26
C TRP A 14 -33.22 -41.99 33.61
N PHE A 15 -32.16 -41.89 34.42
CA PHE A 15 -30.79 -41.85 33.91
C PHE A 15 -30.43 -43.13 33.14
N ARG A 16 -30.75 -44.31 33.66
CA ARG A 16 -30.47 -45.59 32.95
C ARG A 16 -31.22 -45.69 31.62
N ARG A 17 -32.45 -45.17 31.55
CA ARG A 17 -33.26 -45.23 30.32
C ARG A 17 -32.77 -44.28 29.23
N HIS A 18 -32.13 -43.17 29.58
CA HIS A 18 -31.71 -42.14 28.63
C HIS A 18 -30.19 -42.03 28.40
N LEU A 19 -29.38 -42.72 29.20
CA LEU A 19 -27.93 -42.83 29.02
C LEU A 19 -27.49 -43.18 27.58
N PRO A 20 -28.07 -44.19 26.89
CA PRO A 20 -27.64 -44.50 25.52
C PRO A 20 -27.93 -43.37 24.51
N ALA A 21 -29.00 -42.59 24.71
CA ALA A 21 -29.32 -41.45 23.86
C ALA A 21 -28.36 -40.26 24.09
N LEU A 22 -27.99 -40.01 25.35
CA LEU A 22 -27.00 -38.98 25.70
C LEU A 22 -25.61 -39.30 25.14
N ILE A 23 -25.19 -40.58 25.20
CA ILE A 23 -23.92 -41.02 24.62
C ILE A 23 -23.91 -40.82 23.09
N ALA A 24 -25.03 -41.13 22.40
CA ALA A 24 -25.14 -40.94 20.95
C ALA A 24 -25.02 -39.46 20.54
N VAL A 25 -25.65 -38.54 21.29
CA VAL A 25 -25.57 -37.10 21.02
C VAL A 25 -24.14 -36.56 21.18
N VAL A 26 -23.43 -36.99 22.22
CA VAL A 26 -22.02 -36.58 22.44
C VAL A 26 -21.11 -37.14 21.34
N ALA A 27 -21.30 -38.40 20.93
CA ALA A 27 -20.50 -39.01 19.87
C ALA A 27 -20.69 -38.31 18.52
N ILE A 28 -21.93 -37.96 18.15
CA ILE A 28 -22.22 -37.24 16.91
C ILE A 28 -21.66 -35.81 16.96
N GLY A 29 -21.77 -35.12 18.09
CA GLY A 29 -21.15 -33.81 18.30
C GLY A 29 -19.63 -33.84 18.14
N ALA A 30 -18.96 -34.88 18.64
CA ALA A 30 -17.51 -35.06 18.50
C ALA A 30 -17.09 -35.36 17.05
N ILE A 31 -17.89 -36.11 16.29
CA ILE A 31 -17.60 -36.42 14.87
C ILE A 31 -17.78 -35.18 13.99
N VAL A 32 -18.82 -34.38 14.22
CA VAL A 32 -19.07 -33.15 13.44
C VAL A 32 -18.01 -32.08 13.73
N THR A 33 -17.59 -31.94 14.98
CA THR A 33 -16.50 -31.01 15.35
C THR A 33 -15.15 -31.49 14.81
N ALA A 34 -14.82 -32.78 14.92
CA ALA A 34 -13.60 -33.32 14.32
C ALA A 34 -13.56 -33.17 12.79
N GLY A 35 -14.68 -33.44 12.09
CA GLY A 35 -14.78 -33.27 10.64
C GLY A 35 -14.57 -31.84 10.16
N TRP A 36 -15.01 -30.85 10.93
CA TRP A 36 -14.78 -29.42 10.63
C TRP A 36 -13.32 -29.00 10.84
N PHE A 37 -12.63 -29.59 11.81
CA PHE A 37 -11.19 -29.37 12.00
C PHE A 37 -10.34 -30.04 10.91
N PHE A 38 -10.73 -31.23 10.43
CA PHE A 38 -9.98 -31.92 9.38
C PHE A 38 -10.17 -31.31 7.98
N GLN A 39 -11.28 -30.63 7.68
CA GLN A 39 -11.41 -29.88 6.40
C GLN A 39 -10.56 -28.60 6.34
N ARG A 40 -9.98 -28.16 7.46
CA ARG A 40 -8.98 -27.09 7.53
C ARG A 40 -7.54 -27.59 7.65
N ALA A 41 -7.33 -28.90 7.75
CA ALA A 41 -5.98 -29.43 7.66
C ALA A 41 -5.52 -29.28 6.21
N GLU A 42 -4.74 -28.22 5.95
CA GLU A 42 -4.04 -28.04 4.69
C GLU A 42 -3.30 -29.34 4.36
N PRO A 43 -3.37 -29.83 3.11
CA PRO A 43 -2.65 -31.03 2.73
C PRO A 43 -1.17 -30.88 3.13
N PRO A 44 -0.53 -31.95 3.65
CA PRO A 44 0.88 -31.90 4.02
C PRO A 44 1.67 -31.37 2.83
N PRO A 45 2.64 -30.45 3.06
CA PRO A 45 3.36 -29.78 1.99
C PRO A 45 4.00 -30.83 1.10
N THR A 46 3.37 -31.10 -0.04
CA THR A 46 3.94 -31.99 -1.05
C THR A 46 5.29 -31.43 -1.45
N THR A 47 6.25 -32.31 -1.68
CA THR A 47 7.68 -32.13 -1.96
C THR A 47 8.01 -31.24 -3.19
N ARG A 48 7.01 -30.52 -3.70
CA ARG A 48 7.06 -29.46 -4.72
C ARG A 48 6.95 -28.04 -4.14
N GLN A 49 7.05 -27.85 -2.82
CA GLN A 49 7.54 -26.59 -2.29
C GLN A 49 9.04 -26.47 -2.62
N ALA A 50 9.36 -26.32 -3.92
CA ALA A 50 10.54 -25.56 -4.28
C ALA A 50 10.39 -24.26 -3.52
N VAL A 51 11.26 -24.02 -2.53
CA VAL A 51 11.21 -22.90 -1.59
C VAL A 51 10.79 -21.66 -2.38
N LEU A 52 9.51 -21.29 -2.25
CA LEU A 52 8.95 -20.15 -2.94
C LEU A 52 9.65 -18.98 -2.29
N LYS A 53 10.72 -18.52 -2.92
CA LYS A 53 11.62 -17.52 -2.38
C LYS A 53 11.37 -16.24 -3.14
N SER A 54 11.00 -15.20 -2.41
CA SER A 54 11.04 -13.84 -2.94
C SER A 54 12.46 -13.49 -3.36
N LEU A 55 12.58 -12.69 -4.41
CA LEU A 55 13.84 -12.11 -4.84
C LEU A 55 14.18 -10.91 -3.95
N PRO A 56 15.47 -10.60 -3.76
CA PRO A 56 15.86 -9.31 -3.21
C PRO A 56 15.43 -8.18 -4.16
N PRO A 57 15.24 -6.94 -3.68
CA PRO A 57 15.03 -5.80 -4.56
C PRO A 57 16.16 -5.67 -5.59
N PRO A 58 15.88 -5.20 -6.82
CA PRO A 58 16.91 -4.96 -7.83
C PRO A 58 18.03 -4.04 -7.32
N GLU A 59 19.27 -4.25 -7.74
CA GLU A 59 20.40 -3.44 -7.24
C GLU A 59 20.45 -2.03 -7.83
N SER A 60 19.82 -1.81 -8.98
CA SER A 60 19.85 -0.52 -9.69
C SER A 60 18.94 0.51 -9.02
N TRP A 61 19.54 1.54 -8.43
CA TRP A 61 18.80 2.66 -7.85
C TRP A 61 18.42 3.67 -8.93
N PRO A 62 17.14 4.07 -9.01
CA PRO A 62 16.74 5.08 -9.96
C PRO A 62 17.32 6.43 -9.56
N THR A 63 17.74 7.22 -10.53
CA THR A 63 18.34 8.52 -10.27
C THR A 63 17.28 9.61 -10.23
N GLN A 64 17.33 10.45 -9.20
CA GLN A 64 16.38 11.56 -9.08
C GLN A 64 16.69 12.64 -10.12
N ASN A 65 15.82 12.73 -11.12
CA ASN A 65 15.94 13.68 -12.21
C ASN A 65 14.61 14.38 -12.53
N ARG A 66 13.64 14.30 -11.62
CA ARG A 66 12.30 14.88 -11.79
C ARG A 66 12.02 15.90 -10.69
N PHE A 67 11.20 16.88 -11.02
CA PHE A 67 10.69 17.90 -10.11
C PHE A 67 9.23 18.18 -10.43
N TYR A 68 8.52 18.77 -9.48
CA TYR A 68 7.22 19.36 -9.75
C TYR A 68 7.21 20.82 -9.32
N ILE A 69 6.42 21.60 -10.05
CA ILE A 69 6.17 23.01 -9.80
C ILE A 69 4.73 23.07 -9.31
N GLN A 70 4.49 23.59 -8.11
CA GLN A 70 3.15 24.00 -7.72
C GLN A 70 2.97 25.48 -8.06
N VAL A 71 1.89 25.81 -8.75
CA VAL A 71 1.54 27.21 -9.05
C VAL A 71 0.61 27.78 -7.99
N CYS A 72 0.62 29.11 -7.88
CA CYS A 72 -0.25 29.83 -6.98
C CYS A 72 -1.73 29.56 -7.30
N ALA A 73 -2.50 29.22 -6.27
CA ALA A 73 -3.94 29.01 -6.34
C ALA A 73 -4.62 29.67 -5.13
N ASN A 74 -5.89 30.04 -5.26
CA ASN A 74 -6.65 30.88 -4.32
C ASN A 74 -6.77 30.30 -2.90
N LYS A 75 -6.59 28.99 -2.76
CA LYS A 75 -6.58 28.27 -1.48
C LYS A 75 -5.19 28.16 -0.84
N VAL A 76 -4.14 28.54 -1.58
CA VAL A 76 -2.75 28.49 -1.15
C VAL A 76 -2.36 29.85 -0.58
N ARG A 77 -2.14 29.90 0.74
CA ARG A 77 -1.85 31.13 1.49
C ARG A 77 -0.38 31.25 1.89
N THR A 78 0.51 30.87 0.98
CA THR A 78 1.93 31.14 1.19
C THR A 78 2.22 32.63 1.03
N PRO A 79 3.29 33.17 1.67
CA PRO A 79 3.69 34.56 1.51
C PRO A 79 3.89 34.98 0.04
N ARG A 80 4.33 34.04 -0.81
CA ARG A 80 4.59 34.29 -2.23
C ARG A 80 3.30 34.45 -3.04
N CYS A 81 2.27 33.64 -2.77
CA CYS A 81 1.03 33.69 -3.54
C CYS A 81 0.04 34.73 -3.01
N ALA A 82 0.07 35.05 -1.71
CA ALA A 82 -0.83 36.02 -1.08
C ALA A 82 -2.33 35.81 -1.44
N GLY A 83 -2.75 34.55 -1.59
CA GLY A 83 -4.12 34.17 -1.98
C GLY A 83 -4.50 34.47 -3.44
N LYS A 84 -3.54 34.83 -4.29
CA LYS A 84 -3.76 35.06 -5.72
C LYS A 84 -3.56 33.77 -6.53
N ASN A 85 -4.29 33.64 -7.63
CA ASN A 85 -4.06 32.61 -8.63
C ASN A 85 -2.91 33.02 -9.56
N ALA A 86 -2.16 32.04 -10.06
CA ALA A 86 -1.33 32.22 -11.24
C ALA A 86 -2.20 32.65 -12.43
N THR A 87 -1.75 33.65 -13.18
CA THR A 87 -2.43 34.12 -14.38
C THR A 87 -2.14 33.21 -15.57
N LYS A 88 -2.94 33.30 -16.64
CA LYS A 88 -2.65 32.60 -17.89
C LYS A 88 -1.27 32.95 -18.46
N ALA A 89 -0.81 34.20 -18.27
CA ALA A 89 0.51 34.64 -18.70
C ALA A 89 1.62 33.94 -17.90
N ASP A 90 1.44 33.78 -16.58
CA ASP A 90 2.39 33.06 -15.72
C ASP A 90 2.51 31.59 -16.14
N LEU A 91 1.37 30.91 -16.35
CA LEU A 91 1.34 29.52 -16.79
C LEU A 91 2.03 29.35 -18.16
N MET A 92 1.79 30.28 -19.08
CA MET A 92 2.43 30.27 -20.39
C MET A 92 3.94 30.53 -20.27
N ALA A 93 4.37 31.46 -19.41
CA ALA A 93 5.78 31.72 -19.16
C ALA A 93 6.50 30.47 -18.67
N ILE A 94 5.92 29.73 -17.71
CA ILE A 94 6.45 28.45 -17.21
C ILE A 94 6.63 27.45 -18.36
N MET A 95 5.61 27.26 -19.20
CA MET A 95 5.65 26.32 -20.34
C MET A 95 6.65 26.71 -21.44
N LEU A 96 6.93 28.00 -21.58
CA LEU A 96 7.82 28.55 -22.60
C LEU A 96 9.28 28.62 -22.14
N VAL A 97 9.60 28.28 -20.88
CA VAL A 97 11.00 28.14 -20.46
C VAL A 97 11.68 27.08 -21.31
N ARG A 98 12.69 27.52 -22.08
CA ARG A 98 13.55 26.66 -22.90
C ARG A 98 14.93 26.59 -22.26
N ASP A 99 15.04 25.83 -21.17
CA ASP A 99 16.35 25.50 -20.60
C ASP A 99 16.86 24.18 -21.21
N PRO A 100 18.05 24.14 -21.83
CA PRO A 100 18.57 22.94 -22.50
C PRO A 100 18.81 21.75 -21.55
N ARG A 101 18.84 21.98 -20.23
CA ARG A 101 18.97 20.93 -19.21
C ARG A 101 17.64 20.23 -18.91
N THR A 102 16.52 20.88 -19.21
CA THR A 102 15.17 20.31 -19.02
C THR A 102 14.83 19.39 -20.21
N THR A 103 14.48 18.14 -19.93
CA THR A 103 14.12 17.14 -20.95
C THR A 103 12.62 17.05 -21.20
N ALA A 104 11.80 17.36 -20.20
CA ALA A 104 10.36 17.47 -20.33
C ALA A 104 9.83 18.48 -19.32
N LEU A 105 8.75 19.17 -19.69
CA LEU A 105 7.92 19.96 -18.78
C LEU A 105 6.49 19.87 -19.31
N ARG A 106 5.57 19.42 -18.47
CA ARG A 106 4.17 19.29 -18.85
C ARG A 106 3.23 19.68 -17.72
N PRO A 107 2.07 20.28 -18.03
CA PRO A 107 1.02 20.43 -17.03
C PRO A 107 0.63 19.05 -16.50
N TYR A 108 0.50 18.93 -15.18
CA TYR A 108 -0.01 17.72 -14.57
C TYR A 108 -1.52 17.84 -14.45
N ASP A 109 -2.21 16.98 -15.17
CA ASP A 109 -3.65 16.98 -15.39
C ASP A 109 -4.39 16.48 -14.15
N SER A 110 -4.58 17.45 -13.26
CA SER A 110 -5.38 17.54 -12.04
C SER A 110 -4.76 16.96 -10.76
N LEU A 111 -4.74 17.85 -9.77
CA LEU A 111 -4.58 17.58 -8.35
C LEU A 111 -5.50 16.44 -7.87
N GLU A 112 -6.62 16.17 -8.56
CA GLU A 112 -7.51 15.03 -8.28
C GLU A 112 -6.82 13.69 -8.56
N ARG A 113 -5.98 13.59 -9.60
CA ARG A 113 -5.20 12.38 -9.88
C ARG A 113 -4.07 12.23 -8.88
N TYR A 114 -3.40 13.31 -8.49
CA TYR A 114 -2.36 13.29 -7.45
C TYR A 114 -2.94 12.96 -6.07
N HIS A 115 -4.02 13.62 -5.64
CA HIS A 115 -4.68 13.39 -4.34
C HIS A 115 -5.45 12.08 -4.27
N ARG A 116 -6.14 11.63 -5.33
CA ARG A 116 -6.68 10.26 -5.34
C ARG A 116 -5.54 9.25 -5.08
N ARG A 117 -4.35 9.52 -5.63
CA ARG A 117 -3.14 8.72 -5.45
C ARG A 117 -2.28 9.02 -4.21
N THR A 118 -2.55 10.04 -3.42
CA THR A 118 -1.78 10.33 -2.18
C THR A 118 -2.64 10.30 -0.94
N ASN A 119 -3.93 10.65 -1.04
CA ASN A 119 -4.89 10.54 0.06
C ASN A 119 -5.31 9.08 0.28
N GLU A 120 -5.42 8.23 -0.75
CA GLU A 120 -5.49 6.76 -0.55
C GLU A 120 -4.25 6.21 0.18
N TYR A 121 -3.12 6.95 0.21
CA TYR A 121 -1.86 6.50 0.81
C TYR A 121 -1.58 7.05 2.20
N LEU A 122 -2.31 8.06 2.67
CA LEU A 122 -1.99 8.77 3.92
C LEU A 122 -3.16 8.91 4.89
N PHE A 123 -4.42 8.86 4.44
CA PHE A 123 -5.58 9.05 5.31
C PHE A 123 -6.76 8.22 4.82
N ASP A 124 -7.05 7.10 5.48
CA ASP A 124 -8.20 6.22 5.17
C ASP A 124 -9.57 6.93 5.28
N ASP A 125 -9.64 8.12 5.90
CA ASP A 125 -10.90 8.82 6.22
C ASP A 125 -11.06 10.21 5.57
N ALA A 126 -10.23 10.61 4.60
CA ALA A 126 -10.39 11.93 3.98
C ALA A 126 -11.65 11.96 3.08
N PRO A 127 -12.71 12.74 3.40
CA PRO A 127 -13.91 12.79 2.59
C PRO A 127 -13.56 13.28 1.19
N SER A 128 -13.92 12.49 0.18
CA SER A 128 -13.68 12.73 -1.24
C SER A 128 -14.56 13.87 -1.78
N GLY A 129 -14.39 15.07 -1.23
CA GLY A 129 -14.95 16.29 -1.81
C GLY A 129 -14.36 16.49 -3.20
N ARG A 130 -15.20 16.42 -4.24
CA ARG A 130 -14.83 16.75 -5.62
C ARG A 130 -14.18 18.14 -5.64
N LEU A 131 -12.87 18.19 -5.85
CA LEU A 131 -12.20 19.44 -6.18
C LEU A 131 -12.60 19.84 -7.61
N PRO A 132 -12.91 21.12 -7.88
CA PRO A 132 -13.27 21.59 -9.21
C PRO A 132 -12.19 21.24 -10.26
N ARG A 133 -12.64 20.86 -11.44
CA ARG A 133 -11.88 20.12 -12.46
C ARG A 133 -10.97 20.95 -13.38
N THR A 134 -10.69 22.22 -13.12
CA THR A 134 -10.23 23.13 -14.20
C THR A 134 -8.96 23.94 -13.98
N ASP A 135 -8.29 23.87 -12.83
CA ASP A 135 -7.08 24.68 -12.61
C ASP A 135 -5.84 23.78 -12.57
N VAL A 136 -4.94 23.92 -13.57
CA VAL A 136 -3.62 23.29 -13.55
C VAL A 136 -2.85 23.88 -12.38
N ASN A 137 -2.81 23.17 -11.26
CA ASN A 137 -2.08 23.60 -10.07
C ASN A 137 -0.63 23.10 -10.06
N PHE A 138 -0.27 22.20 -11.00
CA PHE A 138 1.05 21.56 -11.01
C PHE A 138 1.61 21.40 -12.41
N PHE A 139 2.93 21.51 -12.53
CA PHE A 139 3.71 21.01 -13.65
C PHE A 139 4.65 19.92 -13.15
N VAL A 140 4.95 18.93 -13.99
CA VAL A 140 6.02 17.97 -13.75
C VAL A 140 7.07 18.16 -14.81
N GLY A 141 8.32 18.26 -14.38
CA GLY A 141 9.47 18.37 -15.25
C GLY A 141 10.53 17.32 -14.95
N SER A 142 11.44 17.17 -15.90
CA SER A 142 12.62 16.31 -15.76
C SER A 142 13.87 16.98 -16.30
N VAL A 143 15.02 16.67 -15.72
CA VAL A 143 16.34 17.12 -16.13
C VAL A 143 17.15 15.98 -16.73
N ARG A 144 18.12 16.29 -17.59
CA ARG A 144 19.01 15.28 -18.19
C ARG A 144 20.00 14.73 -17.18
N ASN A 145 20.63 15.61 -16.42
CA ASN A 145 21.61 15.25 -15.39
C ASN A 145 21.03 15.60 -14.00
N PRO A 146 21.03 14.67 -13.04
CA PRO A 146 20.63 14.95 -11.66
C PRO A 146 21.31 16.18 -11.05
N ALA A 147 22.56 16.47 -11.42
CA ALA A 147 23.28 17.66 -10.96
C ALA A 147 22.62 18.99 -11.40
N ASP A 148 21.82 18.97 -12.48
CA ASP A 148 21.08 20.13 -12.96
C ASP A 148 19.78 20.38 -12.19
N LEU A 149 19.34 19.43 -11.35
CA LEU A 149 18.04 19.49 -10.69
C LEU A 149 17.89 20.75 -9.83
N GLN A 150 18.85 21.03 -8.94
CA GLN A 150 18.78 22.20 -8.06
C GLN A 150 18.87 23.55 -8.80
N PRO A 151 19.78 23.74 -9.77
CA PRO A 151 19.76 24.94 -10.62
C PRO A 151 18.43 25.15 -11.35
N ILE A 152 17.83 24.10 -11.89
CA ILE A 152 16.56 24.17 -12.60
C ILE A 152 15.39 24.47 -11.65
N MET A 153 15.36 23.82 -10.49
CA MET A 153 14.33 24.11 -9.49
C MET A 153 14.41 25.55 -9.01
N THR A 154 15.62 26.08 -8.78
CA THR A 154 15.83 27.50 -8.44
C THR A 154 15.31 28.42 -9.53
N LEU A 155 15.60 28.12 -10.80
CA LEU A 155 15.08 28.90 -11.94
C LEU A 155 13.55 29.00 -11.92
N TYR A 156 12.85 27.86 -11.82
CA TYR A 156 11.38 27.86 -11.79
C TYR A 156 10.82 28.49 -10.52
N ARG A 157 11.51 28.34 -9.37
CA ARG A 157 11.08 28.92 -8.10
C ARG A 157 11.01 30.44 -8.16
N GLU A 158 11.85 31.10 -8.96
CA GLU A 158 11.84 32.56 -9.08
C GLU A 158 10.80 33.12 -10.08
N MET A 159 10.02 32.25 -10.74
CA MET A 159 9.02 32.68 -11.71
C MET A 159 7.75 33.21 -11.04
N ALA A 160 7.12 34.21 -11.67
CA ALA A 160 5.81 34.69 -11.27
C ALA A 160 4.77 33.56 -11.35
N GLY A 161 3.85 33.54 -10.38
CA GLY A 161 2.79 32.52 -10.30
C GLY A 161 3.26 31.16 -9.80
N VAL A 162 4.55 30.96 -9.46
CA VAL A 162 5.04 29.74 -8.82
C VAL A 162 5.00 29.88 -7.31
N ASP A 163 4.41 28.90 -6.63
CA ASP A 163 4.39 28.84 -5.16
C ASP A 163 5.70 28.23 -4.64
N TRP A 164 5.94 26.97 -5.02
CA TRP A 164 7.14 26.21 -4.67
C TRP A 164 7.50 25.22 -5.78
N VAL A 165 8.74 24.76 -5.74
CA VAL A 165 9.30 23.78 -6.66
C VAL A 165 10.14 22.82 -5.85
N ASP A 166 9.80 21.54 -5.96
CA ASP A 166 10.39 20.48 -5.16
C ASP A 166 10.81 19.30 -6.02
N PRO A 167 11.82 18.54 -5.56
CA PRO A 167 12.26 17.38 -6.29
C PRO A 167 11.16 16.32 -6.16
N LEU A 168 10.78 15.71 -7.28
CA LEU A 168 9.75 14.69 -7.28
C LEU A 168 10.38 13.40 -6.70
N PRO A 169 9.78 12.77 -5.69
CA PRO A 169 10.28 11.51 -5.17
C PRO A 169 10.43 10.47 -6.29
N VAL A 170 11.54 9.74 -6.28
CA VAL A 170 11.75 8.58 -7.09
C VAL A 170 11.04 7.40 -6.45
N ASN A 171 10.06 6.85 -7.17
CA ASN A 171 9.45 5.60 -6.77
C ASN A 171 10.36 4.46 -7.24
N PHE A 172 11.15 3.88 -6.32
CA PHE A 172 12.06 2.76 -6.64
C PHE A 172 11.34 1.61 -7.34
N TRP A 173 10.12 1.33 -6.91
CA TRP A 173 9.33 0.22 -7.44
C TRP A 173 8.64 0.55 -8.77
N GLU A 174 8.71 1.82 -9.23
CA GLU A 174 8.24 2.22 -10.55
C GLU A 174 8.92 1.34 -11.61
N TYR A 175 8.11 0.67 -12.44
CA TYR A 175 8.51 -0.30 -13.47
C TYR A 175 9.05 -1.65 -12.96
N ASN A 176 9.62 -1.71 -11.76
CA ASN A 176 10.12 -2.94 -11.13
C ASN A 176 8.99 -3.84 -10.59
N ALA A 177 7.84 -3.25 -10.23
CA ALA A 177 6.68 -3.98 -9.75
C ALA A 177 5.37 -3.31 -10.18
N ASP A 178 4.27 -4.04 -10.01
CA ASP A 178 2.92 -3.61 -10.40
C ASP A 178 1.97 -3.56 -9.21
N VAL A 179 2.19 -4.39 -8.18
CA VAL A 179 1.39 -4.44 -6.95
C VAL A 179 2.32 -4.40 -5.74
N GLN A 180 2.00 -3.56 -4.76
CA GLN A 180 2.57 -3.57 -3.41
C GLN A 180 1.62 -4.31 -2.48
N VAL A 181 2.12 -5.30 -1.76
CA VAL A 181 1.45 -5.97 -0.65
C VAL A 181 2.16 -5.54 0.64
N GLY A 182 1.61 -4.53 1.29
CA GLY A 182 2.12 -4.02 2.56
C GLY A 182 1.71 -4.92 3.71
N LEU A 183 2.70 -5.40 4.48
CA LEU A 183 2.47 -6.28 5.60
C LEU A 183 2.04 -5.52 6.85
N CYS A 184 1.46 -6.22 7.81
CA CYS A 184 1.26 -5.69 9.15
C CYS A 184 2.62 -5.36 9.78
N GLY A 185 2.74 -4.18 10.39
CA GLY A 185 3.87 -3.77 11.21
C GLY A 185 3.45 -3.53 12.65
N THR A 186 4.29 -2.89 13.46
CA THR A 186 4.03 -2.65 14.89
C THR A 186 2.80 -1.77 15.15
N LEU A 187 2.46 -0.86 14.23
CA LEU A 187 1.25 -0.03 14.29
C LEU A 187 0.19 -0.44 13.25
N GLY A 188 0.45 -1.51 12.48
CA GLY A 188 -0.47 -2.02 11.46
C GLY A 188 -1.44 -3.07 12.02
N CYS A 189 -2.59 -3.24 11.35
CA CYS A 189 -3.52 -4.36 11.56
C CYS A 189 -4.13 -4.47 12.97
N ALA A 190 -4.65 -3.34 13.47
CA ALA A 190 -5.48 -3.28 14.67
C ALA A 190 -4.83 -3.89 15.93
N GLY A 191 -3.52 -3.68 16.11
CA GLY A 191 -2.80 -4.07 17.33
C GLY A 191 -2.39 -5.55 17.40
N ARG A 192 -2.58 -6.34 16.33
CA ARG A 192 -2.03 -7.71 16.24
C ARG A 192 -0.51 -7.75 16.17
N GLY A 193 0.12 -6.61 15.85
CA GLY A 193 1.55 -6.49 15.66
C GLY A 193 2.01 -6.89 14.25
N PRO A 194 3.32 -7.07 14.06
CA PRO A 194 3.91 -7.43 12.77
C PRO A 194 3.39 -8.75 12.21
N ALA A 195 3.38 -8.88 10.88
CA ALA A 195 3.07 -10.15 10.22
C ALA A 195 4.07 -11.24 10.65
N THR A 196 3.54 -12.40 11.04
CA THR A 196 4.33 -13.57 11.44
C THR A 196 5.00 -14.23 10.23
N ASP A 197 6.04 -15.05 10.46
CA ASP A 197 6.71 -15.79 9.38
C ASP A 197 5.75 -16.75 8.65
N ALA A 198 4.86 -17.42 9.39
CA ALA A 198 3.82 -18.26 8.80
C ALA A 198 2.83 -17.45 7.92
N GLU A 199 2.42 -16.26 8.34
CA GLU A 199 1.59 -15.38 7.51
C GLU A 199 2.34 -14.94 6.24
N LYS A 200 3.62 -14.56 6.37
CA LYS A 200 4.46 -14.18 5.23
C LYS A 200 4.60 -15.33 4.23
N GLU A 201 4.84 -16.54 4.70
CA GLU A 201 4.92 -17.75 3.88
C GLU A 201 3.58 -18.04 3.18
N ALA A 202 2.46 -17.94 3.90
CA ALA A 202 1.13 -18.14 3.32
C ALA A 202 0.81 -17.09 2.24
N ILE A 203 1.14 -15.81 2.47
CA ILE A 203 1.01 -14.74 1.49
C ILE A 203 1.85 -15.04 0.26
N LEU A 204 3.12 -15.39 0.44
CA LEU A 204 4.04 -15.68 -0.66
C LEU A 204 3.57 -16.89 -1.48
N ALA A 205 3.14 -17.96 -0.81
CA ALA A 205 2.54 -19.12 -1.45
C ALA A 205 1.29 -18.74 -2.27
N ARG A 206 0.43 -17.90 -1.70
CA ARG A 206 -0.77 -17.42 -2.40
C ARG A 206 -0.45 -16.59 -3.62
N VAL A 207 0.54 -15.69 -3.54
CA VAL A 207 1.00 -14.89 -4.68
C VAL A 207 1.51 -15.81 -5.79
N HIS A 208 2.42 -16.73 -5.50
CA HIS A 208 2.98 -17.65 -6.50
C HIS A 208 1.95 -18.59 -7.13
N ALA A 209 0.85 -18.88 -6.45
CA ALA A 209 -0.25 -19.66 -7.01
C ALA A 209 -1.10 -18.89 -8.05
N LEU A 210 -0.90 -17.57 -8.20
CA LEU A 210 -1.61 -16.77 -9.21
C LEU A 210 -0.98 -16.98 -10.61
N PRO A 211 -1.78 -17.12 -11.67
CA PRO A 211 -1.28 -17.50 -13.00
C PRO A 211 -0.42 -16.42 -13.69
N ASN A 212 -0.58 -15.15 -13.30
CA ASN A 212 0.00 -13.98 -13.96
C ASN A 212 1.20 -13.37 -13.23
N ILE A 213 1.85 -14.11 -12.33
CA ILE A 213 3.06 -13.62 -11.65
C ILE A 213 4.28 -13.80 -12.53
N GLU A 214 5.04 -12.72 -12.70
CA GLU A 214 6.37 -12.73 -13.32
C GLU A 214 7.46 -12.85 -12.24
N ALA A 215 7.39 -12.00 -11.21
CA ALA A 215 8.35 -12.00 -10.11
C ALA A 215 7.70 -11.52 -8.79
N VAL A 216 8.29 -11.92 -7.67
CA VAL A 216 7.94 -11.43 -6.34
C VAL A 216 9.21 -10.98 -5.65
N TYR A 217 9.24 -9.74 -5.18
CA TYR A 217 10.34 -9.15 -4.43
C TYR A 217 9.92 -8.93 -2.99
N PHE A 218 10.88 -8.97 -2.07
CA PHE A 218 10.67 -8.62 -0.68
C PHE A 218 11.43 -7.35 -0.32
N GLU A 219 10.72 -6.34 0.15
CA GLU A 219 11.28 -5.13 0.71
C GLU A 219 11.32 -5.25 2.23
N ASP A 220 12.52 -5.37 2.77
CA ASP A 220 12.78 -5.29 4.20
C ASP A 220 12.83 -3.83 4.68
N LEU A 221 12.95 -3.66 6.01
CA LEU A 221 13.02 -2.33 6.63
C LEU A 221 14.27 -1.53 6.23
N ALA A 222 15.39 -2.20 5.91
CA ALA A 222 16.62 -1.52 5.51
C ALA A 222 16.49 -0.93 4.10
N HIS A 223 15.91 -1.69 3.17
CA HIS A 223 15.60 -1.20 1.82
C HIS A 223 14.55 -0.08 1.85
N LEU A 224 13.52 -0.23 2.68
CA LEU A 224 12.52 0.82 2.88
C LEU A 224 13.20 2.12 3.36
N ARG A 225 14.06 2.05 4.39
CA ARG A 225 14.82 3.20 4.90
C ARG A 225 15.62 3.90 3.79
N ARG A 226 16.37 3.12 3.00
CA ARG A 226 17.17 3.67 1.89
C ARG A 226 16.30 4.37 0.84
N THR A 227 15.11 3.84 0.57
CA THR A 227 14.14 4.48 -0.32
C THR A 227 13.69 5.84 0.23
N TYR A 228 13.53 6.00 1.54
CA TYR A 228 13.22 7.29 2.16
C TYR A 228 14.37 8.28 2.07
N GLU A 229 15.58 7.84 2.44
CA GLU A 229 16.80 8.67 2.40
C GLU A 229 17.11 9.18 1.00
N THR A 230 16.78 8.39 -0.03
CA THR A 230 16.93 8.81 -1.44
C THR A 230 15.93 9.90 -1.83
N ASN A 231 14.77 9.95 -1.18
CA ASN A 231 13.66 10.82 -1.58
C ASN A 231 13.56 12.12 -0.78
N PHE A 232 14.08 12.12 0.44
CA PHE A 232 13.89 13.21 1.39
C PHE A 232 15.22 13.52 2.08
N ALA A 233 15.67 14.78 2.01
CA ALA A 233 16.87 15.22 2.72
C ALA A 233 16.72 15.03 4.26
N ASP A 234 15.51 15.26 4.78
CA ASP A 234 15.13 15.01 6.17
C ASP A 234 14.30 13.72 6.28
N ALA A 235 14.86 12.60 5.82
CA ALA A 235 14.15 11.32 5.78
C ALA A 235 13.84 10.74 7.15
N GLU A 236 14.65 11.01 8.19
CA GLU A 236 14.56 10.28 9.46
C GLU A 236 13.19 10.43 10.16
N PRO A 237 12.57 11.62 10.26
CA PRO A 237 11.23 11.75 10.83
C PRO A 237 10.15 11.03 9.99
N LEU A 238 10.26 11.11 8.66
CA LEU A 238 9.30 10.48 7.73
C LEU A 238 9.42 8.96 7.74
N TYR A 239 10.64 8.45 7.79
CA TYR A 239 10.94 7.03 7.95
C TYR A 239 10.45 6.54 9.32
N THR A 240 10.76 7.23 10.41
CA THR A 240 10.30 6.84 11.75
C THR A 240 8.77 6.80 11.84
N ALA A 241 8.09 7.73 11.18
CA ALA A 241 6.62 7.73 11.08
C ALA A 241 6.08 6.56 10.25
N ARG A 242 6.86 6.01 9.31
CA ARG A 242 6.42 4.93 8.40
C ARG A 242 6.99 3.54 8.68
N ALA A 243 8.14 3.41 9.35
CA ALA A 243 8.74 2.16 9.78
C ALA A 243 7.76 1.24 10.57
N PRO A 244 6.83 1.79 11.36
CA PRO A 244 5.81 0.98 12.01
C PRO A 244 4.80 0.31 11.05
N TYR A 245 4.77 0.67 9.77
CA TYR A 245 3.89 0.06 8.76
C TYR A 245 4.46 -1.19 8.11
N GLY A 246 5.66 -1.63 8.52
CA GLY A 246 6.20 -2.96 8.24
C GLY A 246 6.87 -3.11 6.86
N GLU A 247 7.23 -4.36 6.59
CA GLU A 247 7.85 -4.83 5.35
C GLU A 247 6.80 -4.96 4.23
N SER A 248 7.21 -5.23 3.00
CA SER A 248 6.29 -5.39 1.87
C SER A 248 6.75 -6.45 0.88
N PHE A 249 5.80 -7.15 0.27
CA PHE A 249 6.06 -7.85 -0.99
C PHE A 249 5.71 -6.95 -2.17
N TYR A 250 6.57 -6.95 -3.19
CA TYR A 250 6.31 -6.27 -4.45
C TYR A 250 6.16 -7.31 -5.55
N VAL A 251 5.05 -7.26 -6.27
CA VAL A 251 4.67 -8.27 -7.25
C VAL A 251 4.74 -7.66 -8.64
N LYS A 252 5.56 -8.27 -9.50
CA LYS A 252 5.59 -8.02 -10.93
C LYS A 252 4.63 -8.97 -11.63
N LEU A 253 3.75 -8.43 -12.45
CA LEU A 253 2.77 -9.17 -13.21
C LEU A 253 3.20 -9.26 -14.67
N LYS A 254 2.94 -10.42 -15.30
CA LYS A 254 3.13 -10.58 -16.75
C LYS A 254 2.24 -9.60 -17.53
N GLU A 255 1.07 -9.30 -16.98
CA GLU A 255 0.07 -8.41 -17.56
C GLU A 255 -0.44 -7.45 -16.49
N TRP A 256 -0.24 -6.14 -16.68
CA TRP A 256 -0.67 -5.14 -15.70
C TRP A 256 -2.20 -5.14 -15.48
N GLY A 257 -2.98 -5.54 -16.49
CA GLY A 257 -4.44 -5.61 -16.43
C GLY A 257 -5.00 -6.49 -15.31
N SER A 258 -4.22 -7.44 -14.78
CA SER A 258 -4.64 -8.28 -13.65
C SER A 258 -4.39 -7.69 -12.26
N ALA A 259 -3.81 -6.48 -12.16
CA ALA A 259 -3.39 -5.90 -10.87
C ALA A 259 -4.53 -5.77 -9.85
N PHE A 260 -5.70 -5.28 -10.27
CA PHE A 260 -6.85 -5.13 -9.37
C PHE A 260 -7.37 -6.46 -8.83
N GLU A 261 -7.38 -7.49 -9.67
CA GLU A 261 -7.78 -8.83 -9.24
C GLU A 261 -6.76 -9.41 -8.27
N THR A 262 -5.46 -9.26 -8.53
CA THR A 262 -4.39 -9.63 -7.59
C THR A 262 -4.56 -8.91 -6.24
N ILE A 263 -4.81 -7.60 -6.26
CA ILE A 263 -5.06 -6.80 -5.04
C ILE A 263 -6.25 -7.34 -4.26
N ARG A 264 -7.38 -7.61 -4.94
CA ARG A 264 -8.60 -8.12 -4.32
C ARG A 264 -8.37 -9.50 -3.68
N LEU A 265 -7.64 -10.38 -4.35
CA LEU A 265 -7.37 -11.74 -3.86
C LEU A 265 -6.42 -11.78 -2.65
N LEU A 266 -5.54 -10.78 -2.53
CA LEU A 266 -4.55 -10.70 -1.46
C LEU A 266 -5.01 -9.83 -0.29
N GLY A 267 -5.76 -8.76 -0.55
CA GLY A 267 -6.06 -7.70 0.43
C GLY A 267 -6.78 -8.15 1.70
N THR A 268 -7.36 -9.36 1.72
CA THR A 268 -8.07 -9.92 2.89
C THR A 268 -7.28 -10.99 3.63
N MET A 269 -6.04 -11.30 3.24
CA MET A 269 -5.27 -12.35 3.92
C MET A 269 -4.76 -11.87 5.28
N PRO A 270 -4.67 -12.76 6.28
CA PRO A 270 -3.96 -12.49 7.52
C PRO A 270 -2.53 -12.01 7.26
N GLY A 271 -2.07 -11.01 8.01
CA GLY A 271 -0.73 -10.43 7.86
C GLY A 271 -0.62 -9.34 6.78
N ILE A 272 -1.66 -9.11 5.98
CA ILE A 272 -1.71 -8.01 5.00
C ILE A 272 -2.40 -6.80 5.63
N ARG A 273 -1.69 -5.66 5.62
CA ARG A 273 -2.25 -4.36 5.98
C ARG A 273 -2.97 -3.72 4.81
N ARG A 274 -2.37 -3.81 3.63
CA ARG A 274 -2.94 -3.29 2.38
C ARG A 274 -2.36 -4.00 1.17
N ALA A 275 -3.15 -4.09 0.10
CA ALA A 275 -2.66 -4.37 -1.24
C ALA A 275 -3.07 -3.21 -2.16
N THR A 276 -2.13 -2.71 -2.95
CA THR A 276 -2.36 -1.57 -3.86
C THR A 276 -1.50 -1.70 -5.11
N THR A 277 -1.82 -0.96 -6.16
CA THR A 277 -0.95 -0.87 -7.33
C THR A 277 0.32 -0.09 -6.97
N VAL A 278 1.46 -0.51 -7.54
CA VAL A 278 2.63 0.37 -7.62
C VAL A 278 2.32 1.40 -8.69
N ASP A 279 1.91 2.59 -8.26
CA ASP A 279 1.51 3.63 -9.18
C ASP A 279 2.69 4.08 -10.03
N PRO A 280 2.59 3.98 -11.38
CA PRO A 280 3.53 4.66 -12.22
C PRO A 280 3.22 6.15 -12.15
N MET A 281 4.18 6.97 -11.71
CA MET A 281 3.98 8.42 -11.57
C MET A 281 3.58 9.08 -12.90
N LEU A 282 3.90 8.43 -14.02
CA LEU A 282 3.51 8.78 -15.39
C LEU A 282 2.76 7.60 -16.04
N PRO A 283 1.87 7.84 -17.01
CA PRO A 283 1.24 6.76 -17.77
C PRO A 283 2.29 5.85 -18.40
N ARG A 284 2.07 4.53 -18.34
CA ARG A 284 2.84 3.58 -19.16
C ARG A 284 2.38 3.75 -20.62
N ASN A 285 3.34 3.91 -21.53
CA ASN A 285 3.07 3.96 -22.98
C ASN A 285 2.58 2.61 -23.49
#